data_AF-A0A9D1FR88-F1
#
_entry.id   AF-A0A9D1FR88-F1
#
_cell.length_a   1.000
_cell.length_b   1.000
_cell.length_c   1.000
_cell.angle_alpha   90.00
_cell.angle_beta   90.00
_cell.angle_gamma   90.00
#
_symmetry.space_group_name_H-M   'P 1'
#
loop_
_entity.id
_entity.type
_entity.pdbx_description
1 polymer ?
#
loop_
_entity_poly.entity_id
_entity_poly.type
_entity_poly.pdbx_seq_one_letter_code
_entity_poly.pdbx_strand_id
1 'polypeptide(L)'
;MGENLRGKKIIFHRKPSPNFLGVGETLDENGLREHIRKTLQAAAGCELEITQRDVYTIHHDEDKARRFIAIIREEIANHWKP
;
A
#
# COMPACT_ATOMS: atom_id res chain seq x y z
N MET A 1 11.03 7.63 10.18
CA MET A 1 11.29 8.17 8.83
C MET A 1 10.27 9.23 8.44
N GLY A 2 8.95 8.95 8.45
CA GLY A 2 7.95 9.96 8.09
C GLY A 2 8.03 11.24 8.90
N GLU A 3 8.27 11.16 10.22
CA GLU A 3 8.52 12.34 11.08
C GLU A 3 9.64 13.24 10.56
N ASN A 4 10.70 12.67 9.97
CA ASN A 4 11.82 13.41 9.42
C ASN A 4 11.53 14.00 8.02
N LEU A 5 10.53 13.49 7.32
CA LEU A 5 10.12 13.92 5.98
C LEU A 5 8.94 14.89 6.00
N ARG A 6 8.17 14.93 7.10
CA ARG A 6 6.99 15.79 7.28
C ARG A 6 7.31 17.25 6.97
N GLY A 7 6.48 17.87 6.13
CA GLY A 7 6.63 19.28 5.73
C GLY A 7 7.82 19.58 4.81
N LYS A 8 8.58 18.58 4.37
CA LYS A 8 9.67 18.75 3.39
C LYS A 8 9.14 18.47 1.98
N LYS A 9 9.83 19.04 0.98
CA LYS A 9 9.59 18.76 -0.45
C LYS A 9 10.21 17.43 -0.88
N ILE A 10 9.82 16.34 -0.20
CA ILE A 10 10.34 15.00 -0.45
C ILE A 10 9.17 14.02 -0.42
N ILE A 11 9.06 13.22 -1.48
CA ILE A 11 8.04 12.17 -1.58
C ILE A 11 8.42 11.00 -0.68
N PHE A 12 7.54 10.65 0.25
CA PHE A 12 7.61 9.39 0.97
C PHE A 12 7.05 8.28 0.07
N HIS A 13 7.92 7.69 -0.75
CA HIS A 13 7.56 6.57 -1.61
C HIS A 13 7.49 5.25 -0.84
N ARG A 14 6.40 4.50 -1.02
CA ARG A 14 6.19 3.19 -0.40
C ARG A 14 5.84 2.12 -1.43
N LYS A 15 6.60 1.04 -1.37
CA LYS A 15 6.28 -0.25 -2.00
C LYS A 15 5.62 -1.17 -0.97
N PRO A 16 4.36 -1.60 -1.16
CA PRO A 16 3.78 -2.64 -0.34
C PRO A 16 4.55 -3.96 -0.48
N SER A 17 4.40 -4.86 0.50
CA SER A 17 5.03 -6.19 0.42
C SER A 17 4.54 -6.94 -0.83
N PRO A 18 5.44 -7.50 -1.68
CA PRO A 18 5.01 -8.28 -2.83
C PRO A 18 4.29 -9.58 -2.42
N ASN A 19 4.39 -10.00 -1.15
CA ASN A 19 3.74 -11.22 -0.66
C ASN A 19 2.22 -11.19 -0.80
N PHE A 20 1.60 -10.00 -0.71
CA PHE A 20 0.14 -9.86 -0.84
C PHE A 20 -0.38 -10.10 -2.25
N LEU A 21 0.44 -9.81 -3.27
CA LEU A 21 -0.01 -9.86 -4.67
C LEU A 21 0.65 -10.99 -5.46
N GLY A 22 1.94 -11.25 -5.22
CA GLY A 22 2.77 -12.11 -6.07
C GLY A 22 3.17 -13.47 -5.50
N VAL A 23 3.09 -13.68 -4.19
CA VAL A 23 3.52 -14.95 -3.58
C VAL A 23 2.36 -15.93 -3.42
N GLY A 24 1.26 -15.50 -2.79
CA GLY A 24 0.07 -16.33 -2.60
C GLY A 24 -0.90 -16.33 -3.80
N GLU A 25 -1.57 -17.46 -4.01
CA GLU A 25 -2.67 -17.57 -4.98
C GLU A 25 -3.86 -16.70 -4.56
N THR A 26 -4.19 -16.66 -3.27
CA THR A 26 -5.26 -15.83 -2.71
C THR A 26 -4.74 -14.53 -2.10
N LEU A 27 -5.60 -13.53 -2.04
CA LEU A 27 -5.31 -12.26 -1.39
C LEU A 27 -5.64 -12.32 0.10
N ASP A 28 -4.62 -12.17 0.95
CA ASP A 28 -4.84 -11.86 2.37
C ASP A 28 -5.29 -10.40 2.52
N GLU A 29 -6.61 -10.19 2.41
CA GLU A 29 -7.20 -8.86 2.50
C GLU A 29 -6.98 -8.20 3.85
N ASN A 30 -7.08 -8.95 4.96
CA ASN A 30 -6.95 -8.40 6.29
C ASN A 30 -5.51 -7.96 6.57
N GLY A 31 -4.54 -8.81 6.21
CA GLY A 31 -3.13 -8.45 6.31
C GLY A 31 -2.77 -7.26 5.42
N LEU A 32 -3.33 -7.17 4.21
CA LEU A 32 -3.13 -6.02 3.34
C LEU A 32 -3.68 -4.74 3.98
N ARG A 33 -4.91 -4.76 4.51
CA ARG A 33 -5.50 -3.59 5.18
C ARG A 33 -4.62 -3.09 6.31
N GLU A 34 -4.19 -3.98 7.19
CA GLU A 34 -3.28 -3.63 8.28
C GLU A 34 -1.94 -3.06 7.78
N HIS A 35 -1.37 -3.65 6.72
CA HIS A 35 -0.14 -3.18 6.10
C HIS A 35 -0.26 -1.75 5.55
N ILE A 36 -1.39 -1.45 4.90
CA ILE A 36 -1.67 -0.12 4.36
C ILE A 36 -1.93 0.86 5.50
N ARG A 37 -2.76 0.54 6.50
CA ARG A 37 -2.99 1.42 7.66
C ARG A 37 -1.70 1.79 8.38
N LYS A 38 -0.80 0.83 8.59
CA LYS A 38 0.52 1.09 9.16
C LYS A 38 1.33 2.08 8.33
N THR A 39 1.25 1.97 6.99
CA THR A 39 1.90 2.91 6.08
C THR A 39 1.29 4.31 6.17
N LEU A 40 -0.04 4.42 6.16
CA LEU A 40 -0.74 5.70 6.28
C LEU A 40 -0.40 6.41 7.59
N GLN A 41 -0.41 5.69 8.71
CA GLN A 41 -0.04 6.25 10.02
C GLN A 41 1.42 6.75 10.03
N ALA A 42 2.35 5.95 9.50
CA ALA A 42 3.76 6.30 9.48
C ALA A 42 4.09 7.48 8.54
N ALA A 43 3.26 7.71 7.52
CA ALA A 43 3.43 8.76 6.52
C ALA A 43 2.59 10.02 6.78
N ALA A 44 1.79 10.07 7.84
CA ALA A 44 0.95 11.23 8.16
C ALA A 44 1.76 12.55 8.20
N GLY A 45 1.30 13.56 7.46
CA GLY A 45 2.01 14.84 7.26
C GLY A 45 3.04 14.85 6.12
N CYS A 46 3.19 13.77 5.35
CA CYS A 46 4.11 13.67 4.21
C CYS A 46 3.35 13.66 2.87
N GLU A 47 4.05 13.96 1.78
CA GLU A 47 3.60 13.57 0.43
C GLU A 47 3.84 12.07 0.23
N LEU A 48 2.78 11.27 0.35
CA LEU A 48 2.84 9.81 0.21
C LEU A 48 2.59 9.39 -1.24
N GLU A 49 3.47 8.55 -1.78
CA GLU A 49 3.27 7.81 -3.04
C GLU A 49 3.29 6.30 -2.75
N ILE A 50 2.34 5.56 -3.33
CA ILE A 50 2.30 4.10 -3.23
C ILE A 50 2.40 3.51 -4.63
N THR A 51 3.41 2.66 -4.85
CA THR A 51 3.59 1.94 -6.12
C THR A 51 3.95 0.49 -5.85
N GLN A 52 3.21 -0.44 -6.44
CA GLN A 52 3.56 -1.86 -6.39
C GLN A 52 4.60 -2.17 -7.48
N ARG A 53 5.73 -2.76 -7.08
CA ARG A 53 6.81 -3.22 -7.99
C ARG A 53 7.32 -4.58 -7.53
N ASP A 54 8.16 -5.20 -8.35
CA ASP A 54 8.80 -6.50 -8.09
C ASP A 54 7.79 -7.65 -7.88
N VAL A 55 6.76 -7.68 -8.72
CA VAL A 55 5.74 -8.75 -8.76
C VAL A 55 5.89 -9.47 -10.10
N TYR A 56 6.30 -10.74 -10.06
CA TYR A 56 6.57 -11.54 -11.27
C TYR A 56 5.35 -12.31 -11.78
N THR A 57 4.36 -12.52 -10.92
CA THR A 57 3.12 -13.24 -11.22
C THR A 57 2.00 -12.67 -10.37
N ILE A 58 0.77 -12.80 -10.85
CA ILE A 58 -0.46 -12.59 -10.07
C ILE A 58 -1.28 -13.89 -10.01
N HIS A 59 -0.68 -15.02 -10.37
CA HIS A 59 -1.33 -16.34 -10.45
C HIS A 59 -2.47 -16.39 -11.47
N HIS A 60 -2.31 -15.68 -12.60
CA HIS A 60 -3.32 -15.52 -13.65
C HIS A 60 -4.65 -14.93 -13.16
N ASP A 61 -4.66 -14.30 -11.99
CA ASP A 61 -5.83 -13.72 -11.36
C ASP A 61 -5.76 -12.19 -11.41
N GLU A 62 -6.37 -11.61 -12.45
CA GLU A 62 -6.49 -10.15 -12.60
C GLU A 62 -7.44 -9.54 -11.57
N ASP A 63 -8.46 -10.29 -11.12
CA ASP A 63 -9.42 -9.81 -10.13
C ASP A 63 -8.77 -9.63 -8.77
N LYS A 64 -7.82 -10.48 -8.41
CA LYS A 64 -6.93 -10.26 -7.26
C LYS A 64 -6.18 -8.94 -7.37
N ALA A 65 -5.61 -8.61 -8.53
CA ALA A 65 -4.91 -7.33 -8.72
C ALA A 65 -5.89 -6.13 -8.61
N ARG A 66 -7.09 -6.24 -9.18
CA ARG A 66 -8.16 -5.24 -9.03
C ARG A 66 -8.54 -5.08 -7.56
N ARG A 67 -8.72 -6.17 -6.83
CA ARG A 67 -9.09 -6.18 -5.42
C ARG A 67 -7.99 -5.60 -4.52
N PHE A 68 -6.73 -5.92 -4.79
CA PHE A 68 -5.57 -5.34 -4.12
C PHE A 68 -5.58 -3.81 -4.20
N ILE A 69 -5.83 -3.25 -5.39
CA ILE A 69 -5.95 -1.81 -5.58
C ILE A 69 -7.20 -1.24 -4.89
N ALA A 70 -8.34 -1.92 -4.97
CA ALA A 70 -9.56 -1.48 -4.29
C ALA A 70 -9.35 -1.32 -2.78
N ILE A 71 -8.73 -2.31 -2.13
CA ILE A 71 -8.42 -2.26 -0.69
C ILE A 71 -7.51 -1.08 -0.36
N ILE A 72 -6.45 -0.83 -1.14
CA ILE A 72 -5.57 0.31 -0.92
C ILE A 72 -6.36 1.62 -0.95
N ARG A 73 -7.26 1.78 -1.93
CA ARG A 73 -8.10 3.00 -2.06
C ARG A 73 -9.11 3.12 -0.92
N GLU A 74 -9.72 2.02 -0.49
CA GLU A 74 -10.62 1.98 0.67
C GLU A 74 -9.90 2.47 1.94
N GLU A 75 -8.71 1.93 2.24
CA GLU A 75 -7.97 2.31 3.44
C GLU A 75 -7.48 3.76 3.36
N ILE A 76 -7.07 4.25 2.20
CA ILE A 76 -6.75 5.68 1.99
C ILE A 76 -7.96 6.55 2.28
N ALA A 77 -9.12 6.24 1.69
CA ALA A 77 -10.34 7.02 1.88
C ALA A 77 -10.79 7.08 3.35
N ASN A 78 -10.62 5.98 4.09
CA ASN A 78 -11.09 5.86 5.48
C ASN A 78 -10.09 6.37 6.52
N HIS A 79 -8.78 6.35 6.22
CA HIS A 79 -7.74 6.54 7.24
C HIS A 79 -6.67 7.57 6.89
N TRP A 80 -6.59 8.06 5.64
CA TRP A 80 -5.57 9.03 5.28
C TRP A 80 -5.84 10.40 5.92
N LYS A 81 -4.84 10.92 6.63
CA LYS A 81 -4.83 12.25 7.22
C LYS A 81 -3.60 12.97 6.68
N PRO A 82 -3.79 13.84 5.67
CA PRO A 82 -2.67 14.56 5.06
C PRO A 82 -1.93 15.42 6.08
#